data_AF-A0A7C4DES6-F1
#
_entry.id   AF-A0A7C4DES6-F1
#
_cell.length_a   1.000
_cell.length_b   1.000
_cell.length_c   1.000
_cell.angle_alpha   90.00
_cell.angle_beta   90.00
_cell.angle_gamma   90.00
#
_symmetry.space_group_name_H-M   'P 1'
#
loop_
_entity.id
_entity.type
_entity.pdbx_description
1 polymer ?
#
loop_
_entity_poly.entity_id
_entity_poly.type
_entity_poly.pdbx_seq_one_letter_code
_entity_poly.pdbx_strand_id
1 'polypeptide(L)'
;MRILLIVCDGLGDRPIKELNYKTPLAAAEKPNLEKLSSVGVKGIMDTVAPGVRPGSAPAHLAIFGYDPGKYYTGRGVFEALGLGLELKEGDVVFRFNFATVDDRMVVIDRRAGRISEHTGELAKALNDISIPGVELVFKEAVEHRGVIVMRGEGLSWKVSDTDPGKTGLRVKKCEQLDPSPEALKTANLVNKIVEESYRVLKDHWVNRDRVKQGLPPANVVLPRGASILTKVEGFKERYKLKASCIAGGTLYKGLAKFVGMEVLNVPGATGTYETNYKAKVEASLKALRCFDFVFLHFKQADLAGEDGDYRRKIKVIQQIDEALKPLTFLDDTLIVVTADHSTPCSIKTHSADPVPIMICGEEVRRDDVEGFDEFKAARGGLNRIRGLDLMPILLDIVNLAEKYGA
;
A
#
# COMPACT_ATOMS: atom_id res chain seq x y z
N MET A 1 -22.11 -13.11 11.62
CA MET A 1 -21.79 -12.60 10.27
C MET A 1 -20.35 -12.13 10.20
N ARG A 2 -19.61 -12.63 9.21
CA ARG A 2 -18.22 -12.23 8.92
C ARG A 2 -18.17 -11.19 7.81
N ILE A 3 -17.07 -10.48 7.67
CA ILE A 3 -16.87 -9.45 6.63
C ILE A 3 -15.73 -9.88 5.71
N LEU A 4 -16.00 -9.98 4.41
CA LEU A 4 -15.00 -10.12 3.36
C LEU A 4 -14.91 -8.82 2.57
N LEU A 5 -13.85 -8.04 2.79
CA LEU A 5 -13.56 -6.83 2.03
C LEU A 5 -12.62 -7.18 0.86
N ILE A 6 -13.12 -7.03 -0.36
CA ILE A 6 -12.40 -7.23 -1.61
C ILE A 6 -12.07 -5.87 -2.22
N VAL A 7 -10.77 -5.55 -2.27
CA VAL A 7 -10.27 -4.32 -2.91
C VAL A 7 -9.55 -4.68 -4.21
N CYS A 8 -10.10 -4.23 -5.32
CA CYS A 8 -9.46 -4.24 -6.63
C CYS A 8 -8.75 -2.89 -6.81
N ASP A 9 -7.45 -2.84 -6.56
CA ASP A 9 -6.65 -1.61 -6.58
C ASP A 9 -6.77 -0.88 -7.92
N GLY A 10 -6.99 0.44 -7.88
CA GLY A 10 -7.07 1.26 -9.08
C GLY A 10 -8.22 0.91 -10.04
N LEU A 11 -9.28 0.23 -9.59
CA LEU A 11 -10.34 -0.30 -10.45
C LEU A 11 -11.01 0.79 -11.30
N GLY A 12 -11.34 1.93 -10.67
CA GLY A 12 -12.07 3.01 -11.31
C GLY A 12 -11.29 3.63 -12.48
N ASP A 13 -12.03 4.03 -13.51
CA ASP A 13 -11.48 4.64 -14.72
C ASP A 13 -12.39 5.74 -15.27
N ARG A 14 -11.96 6.34 -16.38
CA ARG A 14 -12.74 7.31 -17.16
C ARG A 14 -13.22 6.67 -18.47
N PRO A 15 -14.27 7.22 -19.10
CA PRO A 15 -14.66 6.85 -20.45
C PRO A 15 -13.47 6.81 -21.43
N ILE A 16 -13.34 5.71 -22.16
CA ILE A 16 -12.30 5.51 -23.18
C ILE A 16 -12.97 5.47 -24.56
N LYS A 17 -12.48 6.30 -25.50
CA LYS A 17 -13.07 6.46 -26.84
C LYS A 17 -13.12 5.13 -27.60
N GLU A 18 -12.05 4.35 -27.52
CA GLU A 18 -11.88 3.04 -28.14
C GLU A 18 -12.86 1.98 -27.60
N LEU A 19 -13.44 2.23 -26.42
CA LEU A 19 -14.44 1.37 -25.80
C LEU A 19 -15.87 1.93 -25.97
N ASN A 20 -16.10 2.77 -26.98
CA ASN A 20 -17.36 3.50 -27.17
C ASN A 20 -17.76 4.30 -25.92
N TYR A 21 -16.78 5.00 -25.33
CA TYR A 21 -16.93 5.80 -24.10
C TYR A 21 -17.34 5.00 -22.85
N LYS A 22 -17.15 3.67 -22.86
CA LYS A 22 -17.18 2.86 -21.63
C LYS A 22 -15.85 2.96 -20.87
N THR A 23 -15.88 2.68 -19.58
CA THR A 23 -14.69 2.38 -18.77
C THR A 23 -14.28 0.92 -18.98
N PRO A 24 -13.04 0.51 -18.63
CA PRO A 24 -12.64 -0.90 -18.60
C PRO A 24 -13.58 -1.79 -17.77
N LEU A 25 -14.07 -1.30 -16.62
CA LEU A 25 -15.01 -2.05 -15.77
C LEU A 25 -16.38 -2.21 -16.45
N ALA A 26 -16.90 -1.16 -17.09
CA ALA A 26 -18.15 -1.23 -17.84
C ALA A 26 -18.04 -2.09 -19.12
N ALA A 27 -16.84 -2.20 -19.71
CA ALA A 27 -16.58 -2.98 -20.92
C ALA A 27 -16.28 -4.46 -20.64
N ALA A 28 -15.81 -4.81 -19.44
CA ALA A 28 -15.45 -6.17 -19.09
C ALA A 28 -16.69 -7.07 -18.88
N GLU A 29 -16.61 -8.29 -19.42
CA GLU A 29 -17.48 -9.40 -19.05
C GLU A 29 -17.18 -9.83 -17.62
N LYS A 30 -18.18 -9.78 -16.74
CA LYS A 30 -17.99 -10.00 -15.30
C LYS A 30 -19.21 -10.67 -14.65
N PRO A 31 -19.59 -11.88 -15.08
CA PRO A 31 -20.81 -12.54 -14.62
C PRO A 31 -20.84 -12.77 -13.10
N ASN A 32 -19.69 -12.94 -12.44
CA ASN A 32 -19.65 -13.20 -11.00
C ASN A 32 -19.88 -11.93 -10.18
N LEU A 33 -19.30 -10.79 -10.59
CA LEU A 33 -19.57 -9.48 -10.02
C LEU A 33 -21.01 -9.04 -10.29
N GLU A 34 -21.56 -9.35 -11.47
CA GLU A 34 -22.96 -9.08 -11.80
C GLU A 34 -23.92 -9.94 -10.95
N LYS A 35 -23.56 -11.21 -10.72
CA LYS A 35 -24.30 -12.07 -9.79
C LYS A 35 -24.28 -11.52 -8.37
N LEU A 36 -23.11 -11.12 -7.85
CA LEU A 36 -23.00 -10.47 -6.54
C LEU A 36 -23.81 -9.18 -6.45
N SER A 37 -23.76 -8.35 -7.49
CA SER A 37 -24.45 -7.06 -7.50
C SER A 37 -25.97 -7.19 -7.47
N SER A 38 -26.50 -8.36 -7.84
CA SER A 38 -27.93 -8.70 -7.75
C SER A 38 -28.41 -8.99 -6.32
N VAL A 39 -27.54 -9.07 -5.31
CA VAL A 39 -27.94 -9.36 -3.92
C VAL A 39 -27.35 -8.34 -2.93
N GLY A 40 -27.18 -7.10 -3.39
CA GLY A 40 -26.53 -6.07 -2.60
C GLY A 40 -26.99 -4.66 -2.91
N VAL A 41 -26.43 -3.72 -2.17
CA VAL A 41 -26.58 -2.27 -2.38
C VAL A 41 -25.28 -1.74 -2.99
N LYS A 42 -25.41 -0.81 -3.94
CA LYS A 42 -24.25 -0.16 -4.59
C LYS A 42 -24.15 1.30 -4.23
N GLY A 43 -22.98 1.88 -4.44
CA GLY A 43 -22.72 3.30 -4.30
C GLY A 43 -21.39 3.69 -4.91
N ILE A 44 -21.00 4.93 -4.68
CA ILE A 44 -19.66 5.43 -5.00
C ILE A 44 -18.99 5.93 -3.72
N MET A 45 -17.67 5.81 -3.66
CA MET A 45 -16.89 6.16 -2.49
C MET A 45 -15.74 7.09 -2.86
N ASP A 46 -15.62 8.23 -2.17
CA ASP A 46 -14.37 8.99 -2.13
C ASP A 46 -13.53 8.45 -0.98
N THR A 47 -12.47 7.69 -1.26
CA THR A 47 -11.71 7.03 -0.19
C THR A 47 -11.11 8.01 0.80
N VAL A 48 -10.72 9.21 0.35
CA VAL A 48 -10.31 10.31 1.25
C VAL A 48 -11.37 11.41 1.28
N ALA A 49 -11.57 12.12 0.16
CA ALA A 49 -12.58 13.17 0.03
C ALA A 49 -12.83 13.52 -1.44
N PRO A 50 -14.00 14.10 -1.79
CA PRO A 50 -14.25 14.61 -3.14
C PRO A 50 -13.13 15.51 -3.65
N GLY A 51 -12.60 15.20 -4.83
CA GLY A 51 -11.56 16.01 -5.47
C GLY A 51 -10.13 15.80 -4.93
N VAL A 52 -9.95 14.97 -3.89
CA VAL A 52 -8.63 14.62 -3.35
C VAL A 52 -8.13 13.34 -4.02
N ARG A 53 -6.97 13.42 -4.68
CA ARG A 53 -6.29 12.23 -5.25
C ARG A 53 -5.56 11.48 -4.13
N PRO A 54 -5.97 10.26 -3.77
CA PRO A 54 -5.35 9.55 -2.66
C PRO A 54 -4.12 8.75 -3.12
N GLY A 55 -3.13 8.59 -2.25
CA GLY A 55 -2.18 7.49 -2.37
C GLY A 55 -2.81 6.20 -1.81
N SER A 56 -2.28 5.03 -2.17
CA SER A 56 -2.84 3.74 -1.72
C SER A 56 -2.84 3.60 -0.19
N ALA A 57 -1.82 4.13 0.49
CA ALA A 57 -1.73 4.09 1.96
C ALA A 57 -2.85 4.90 2.67
N PRO A 58 -3.00 6.22 2.41
CA PRO A 58 -4.11 6.97 3.01
C PRO A 58 -5.48 6.43 2.57
N ALA A 59 -5.65 5.93 1.34
CA ALA A 59 -6.91 5.32 0.92
C ALA A 59 -7.28 4.09 1.76
N HIS A 60 -6.35 3.16 1.97
CA HIS A 60 -6.59 1.97 2.76
C HIS A 60 -6.79 2.27 4.25
N LEU A 61 -6.06 3.24 4.82
CA LEU A 61 -6.33 3.69 6.19
C LEU A 61 -7.78 4.14 6.33
N ALA A 62 -8.26 4.98 5.40
CA ALA A 62 -9.63 5.46 5.43
C ALA A 62 -10.65 4.31 5.28
N ILE A 63 -10.44 3.41 4.32
CA ILE A 63 -11.27 2.20 4.12
C ILE A 63 -11.34 1.34 5.39
N PHE A 64 -10.23 1.23 6.13
CA PHE A 64 -10.16 0.51 7.40
C PHE A 64 -10.74 1.31 8.58
N GLY A 65 -11.26 2.52 8.36
CA GLY A 65 -11.86 3.38 9.39
C GLY A 65 -10.86 4.17 10.24
N TYR A 66 -9.64 4.37 9.72
CA TYR A 66 -8.58 5.17 10.33
C TYR A 66 -8.38 6.46 9.55
N ASP A 67 -8.61 7.61 10.20
CA ASP A 67 -8.41 8.93 9.57
C ASP A 67 -6.96 9.10 9.07
N PRO A 68 -6.74 9.20 7.75
CA PRO A 68 -5.40 9.39 7.20
C PRO A 68 -4.75 10.68 7.69
N GLY A 69 -5.52 11.74 7.97
CA GLY A 69 -4.99 12.99 8.52
C GLY A 69 -4.35 12.82 9.90
N LYS A 70 -4.76 11.80 10.65
CA LYS A 70 -4.22 11.47 11.97
C LYS A 70 -3.15 10.38 11.92
N TYR A 71 -3.36 9.33 11.13
CA TYR A 71 -2.53 8.12 11.19
C TYR A 71 -1.48 8.01 10.08
N TYR A 72 -1.57 8.79 9.00
CA TYR A 72 -0.60 8.73 7.92
C TYR A 72 0.61 9.64 8.20
N THR A 73 1.72 9.04 8.64
CA THR A 73 2.99 9.74 8.88
C THR A 73 4.00 9.53 7.74
N GLY A 74 3.55 9.02 6.59
CA GLY A 74 4.42 8.68 5.47
C GLY A 74 4.50 7.17 5.21
N ARG A 75 5.16 6.80 4.11
CA ARG A 75 5.10 5.44 3.56
C ARG A 75 6.12 4.46 4.18
N GLY A 76 7.19 4.96 4.79
CA GLY A 76 8.31 4.13 5.27
C GLY A 76 7.88 3.08 6.30
N VAL A 77 7.09 3.48 7.30
CA VAL A 77 6.54 2.58 8.34
C VAL A 77 5.83 1.37 7.73
N PHE A 78 4.94 1.59 6.76
CA PHE A 78 4.20 0.49 6.12
C PHE A 78 5.13 -0.42 5.31
N GLU A 79 6.10 0.12 4.58
CA GLU A 79 7.06 -0.72 3.84
C GLU A 79 7.91 -1.58 4.79
N ALA A 80 8.38 -1.02 5.92
CA ALA A 80 9.15 -1.76 6.91
C ALA A 80 8.33 -2.91 7.54
N LEU A 81 7.09 -2.64 7.97
CA LEU A 81 6.18 -3.68 8.48
C LEU A 81 5.89 -4.75 7.41
N GLY A 82 5.72 -4.32 6.15
CA GLY A 82 5.48 -5.18 4.99
C GLY A 82 6.66 -6.09 4.67
N LEU A 83 7.89 -5.65 4.94
CA LEU A 83 9.12 -6.45 4.85
C LEU A 83 9.34 -7.39 6.05
N GLY A 84 8.45 -7.37 7.03
CA GLY A 84 8.54 -8.23 8.21
C GLY A 84 9.38 -7.68 9.35
N LEU A 85 9.77 -6.40 9.30
CA LEU A 85 10.46 -5.76 10.41
C LEU A 85 9.49 -5.50 11.57
N GLU A 86 9.97 -5.68 12.79
CA GLU A 86 9.28 -5.28 14.00
C GLU A 86 9.62 -3.84 14.35
N LEU A 87 8.58 -3.01 14.47
CA LEU A 87 8.69 -1.61 14.81
C LEU A 87 8.11 -1.36 16.21
N LYS A 88 8.67 -0.38 16.90
CA LYS A 88 8.21 0.14 18.20
C LYS A 88 7.70 1.56 18.03
N GLU A 89 6.77 1.96 18.90
CA GLU A 89 6.31 3.34 18.94
C GLU A 89 7.50 4.30 19.04
N GLY A 90 7.51 5.33 18.20
CA GLY A 90 8.61 6.30 18.11
C GLY A 90 9.73 5.92 17.13
N ASP A 91 9.78 4.68 16.61
CA ASP A 91 10.72 4.31 15.56
C ASP A 91 10.51 5.22 14.33
N VAL A 92 11.59 5.84 13.85
CA VAL A 92 11.58 6.62 12.61
C VAL A 92 12.09 5.75 11.47
N VAL A 93 11.31 5.66 10.40
CA VAL A 93 11.61 4.82 9.24
C VAL A 93 11.85 5.69 8.01
N PHE A 94 12.97 5.44 7.37
CA PHE A 94 13.29 5.98 6.05
C PHE A 94 13.19 4.87 5.02
N ARG A 95 12.66 5.19 3.85
CA ARG A 95 13.03 4.43 2.65
C ARG A 95 14.41 4.90 2.22
N PHE A 96 15.16 4.05 1.55
CA PHE A 96 16.40 4.48 0.91
C PHE A 96 16.57 3.83 -0.45
N ASN A 97 17.43 4.46 -1.26
CA ASN A 97 17.98 3.84 -2.45
C ASN A 97 19.46 3.57 -2.23
N PHE A 98 19.93 2.39 -2.62
CA PHE A 98 21.33 2.19 -2.99
C PHE A 98 21.63 3.02 -4.23
N ALA A 99 22.67 3.84 -4.15
CA ALA A 99 23.06 4.77 -5.19
C ALA A 99 24.56 4.74 -5.44
N THR A 100 24.95 5.37 -6.54
CA THR A 100 26.32 5.55 -6.97
C THR A 100 26.70 7.01 -6.84
N VAL A 101 27.72 7.30 -6.04
CA VAL A 101 28.36 8.62 -5.93
C VAL A 101 29.83 8.57 -6.28
N ASP A 102 30.38 9.70 -6.69
CA ASP A 102 31.83 9.90 -6.77
C ASP A 102 32.46 10.23 -5.40
N ASP A 103 33.77 10.41 -5.36
CA ASP A 103 34.52 10.79 -4.14
C ASP A 103 34.12 12.16 -3.55
N ARG A 104 33.38 12.98 -4.32
CA ARG A 104 32.85 14.28 -3.88
C ARG A 104 31.39 14.19 -3.47
N MET A 105 30.82 12.99 -3.33
CA MET A 105 29.40 12.76 -3.03
C MET A 105 28.45 13.33 -4.10
N VAL A 106 28.89 13.46 -5.35
CA VAL A 106 28.04 13.78 -6.50
C VAL A 106 27.35 12.51 -6.96
N VAL A 107 26.02 12.53 -7.04
CA VAL A 107 25.21 11.38 -7.44
C VAL A 107 25.34 11.13 -8.94
N ILE A 108 26.04 10.06 -9.29
CA ILE A 108 26.20 9.58 -10.68
C ILE A 108 24.94 8.81 -11.09
N ASP A 109 24.45 7.92 -10.23
CA ASP A 109 23.23 7.14 -10.45
C ASP A 109 22.46 6.99 -9.14
N ARG A 110 21.20 7.42 -9.12
CA ARG A 110 20.32 7.39 -7.95
C ARG A 110 19.82 5.98 -7.58
N ARG A 111 20.14 4.97 -8.39
CA ARG A 111 19.64 3.60 -8.29
C ARG A 111 20.73 2.55 -8.47
N ALA A 112 21.99 2.96 -8.63
CA ALA A 112 23.12 2.06 -8.87
C ALA A 112 22.82 1.01 -9.96
N GLY A 113 22.33 1.45 -11.12
CA GLY A 113 21.97 0.56 -12.23
C GLY A 113 20.76 -0.35 -11.95
N ARG A 114 19.90 0.02 -10.98
CA ARG A 114 18.83 -0.85 -10.44
C ARG A 114 19.37 -2.20 -9.97
N ILE A 115 20.46 -2.18 -9.21
CA ILE A 115 21.04 -3.37 -8.59
C ILE A 115 19.94 -4.25 -7.94
N SER A 116 19.95 -5.54 -8.24
CA SER A 116 19.04 -6.52 -7.64
C SER A 116 19.76 -7.72 -7.03
N GLU A 117 21.08 -7.82 -7.24
CA GLU A 117 21.91 -8.91 -6.75
C GLU A 117 22.74 -8.43 -5.56
N HIS A 118 22.91 -9.30 -4.56
CA HIS A 118 23.72 -9.06 -3.37
C HIS A 118 23.36 -7.82 -2.55
N THR A 119 22.19 -7.22 -2.75
CA THR A 119 21.68 -6.09 -1.95
C THR A 119 21.55 -6.45 -0.47
N GLY A 120 21.32 -7.72 -0.15
CA GLY A 120 21.19 -8.22 1.23
C GLY A 120 22.52 -8.23 1.95
N GLU A 121 23.61 -8.51 1.23
CA GLU A 121 24.98 -8.43 1.75
C GLU A 121 25.37 -6.98 2.02
N LEU A 122 25.00 -6.05 1.13
CA LEU A 122 25.18 -4.61 1.37
C LEU A 122 24.38 -4.13 2.58
N ALA A 123 23.10 -4.51 2.68
CA ALA A 123 22.25 -4.17 3.83
C ALA A 123 22.81 -4.77 5.13
N LYS A 124 23.32 -6.01 5.10
CA LYS A 124 23.97 -6.65 6.24
C LYS A 124 25.20 -5.87 6.70
N ALA A 125 26.08 -5.45 5.78
CA ALA A 125 27.24 -4.63 6.12
C ALA A 125 26.84 -3.28 6.75
N LEU A 126 25.74 -2.67 6.31
CA LEU A 126 25.22 -1.44 6.91
C LEU A 126 24.69 -1.63 8.33
N ASN A 127 24.24 -2.83 8.70
CA ASN A 127 23.80 -3.11 10.07
C ASN A 127 24.95 -3.11 11.09
N ASP A 128 26.21 -3.13 10.64
CA ASP A 128 27.38 -2.99 11.51
C ASP A 128 27.72 -1.51 11.82
N ILE A 129 26.99 -0.56 11.24
CA ILE A 129 27.15 0.88 11.54
C ILE A 129 26.67 1.15 12.97
N SER A 130 27.57 1.66 13.80
CA SER A 130 27.28 2.12 15.16
C SER A 130 27.33 3.65 15.23
N ILE A 131 26.20 4.25 15.61
CA ILE A 131 26.09 5.68 15.86
C ILE A 131 25.51 5.87 17.28
N PRO A 132 26.20 6.56 18.20
CA PRO A 132 25.70 6.77 19.55
C PRO A 132 24.30 7.40 19.58
N GLY A 133 23.41 6.83 20.39
CA GLY A 133 22.05 7.34 20.60
C GLY A 133 21.01 6.90 19.59
N VAL A 134 21.35 6.00 18.64
CA VAL A 134 20.39 5.38 17.72
C VAL A 134 20.80 3.95 17.36
N GLU A 135 19.86 3.02 17.42
CA GLU A 135 19.96 1.68 16.85
C GLU A 135 19.46 1.73 15.40
N LEU A 136 20.19 1.09 14.48
CA LEU A 136 19.88 1.09 13.06
C LEU A 136 19.56 -0.32 12.59
N VAL A 137 18.46 -0.47 11.84
CA VAL A 137 18.15 -1.71 11.13
C VAL A 137 17.97 -1.42 9.65
N PHE A 138 18.89 -1.90 8.83
CA PHE A 138 18.84 -1.84 7.38
C PHE A 138 18.26 -3.13 6.82
N LYS A 139 17.26 -3.00 5.94
CA LYS A 139 16.68 -4.11 5.21
C LYS A 139 16.55 -3.77 3.74
N GLU A 140 17.03 -4.67 2.89
CA GLU A 140 16.81 -4.57 1.44
C GLU A 140 15.33 -4.74 1.09
N ALA A 141 14.94 -4.15 -0.02
CA ALA A 141 13.66 -4.34 -0.68
C ALA A 141 13.92 -4.73 -2.15
N VAL A 142 12.92 -4.58 -3.01
CA VAL A 142 13.05 -4.93 -4.44
C VAL A 142 14.05 -4.00 -5.14
N GLU A 143 15.01 -4.59 -5.86
CA GLU A 143 16.12 -3.89 -6.54
C GLU A 143 16.90 -2.98 -5.56
N HIS A 144 17.30 -1.80 -6.04
CA HIS A 144 18.04 -0.76 -5.35
C HIS A 144 17.36 -0.18 -4.10
N ARG A 145 16.18 -0.64 -3.72
CA ARG A 145 15.38 -0.04 -2.65
C ARG A 145 15.68 -0.73 -1.33
N GLY A 146 15.48 -0.01 -0.24
CA GLY A 146 15.49 -0.58 1.10
C GLY A 146 14.79 0.31 2.11
N VAL A 147 14.82 -0.12 3.37
CA VAL A 147 14.33 0.65 4.51
C VAL A 147 15.38 0.70 5.63
N ILE A 148 15.44 1.84 6.30
CA ILE A 148 16.22 2.05 7.53
C ILE A 148 15.22 2.29 8.65
N VAL A 149 15.29 1.47 9.69
CA VAL A 149 14.61 1.76 10.96
C VAL A 149 15.63 2.40 11.89
N MET A 150 15.31 3.59 12.36
CA MET A 150 16.06 4.32 13.38
C MET A 150 15.28 4.22 14.69
N ARG A 151 15.90 3.57 15.69
CA ARG A 151 15.31 3.37 17.01
C ARG A 151 16.12 4.11 18.06
N GLY A 152 15.46 4.98 18.82
CA GLY A 152 16.09 5.77 19.86
C GLY A 152 15.14 6.85 20.37
N GLU A 153 15.52 7.48 21.48
CA GLU A 153 14.71 8.53 22.09
C GLU A 153 14.84 9.86 21.35
N GLY A 154 13.77 10.67 21.33
CA GLY A 154 13.79 12.02 20.76
C GLY A 154 14.08 12.04 19.26
N LEU A 155 13.55 11.09 18.51
CA LEU A 155 13.60 11.08 17.04
C LEU A 155 12.35 11.74 16.45
N SER A 156 12.49 12.35 15.27
CA SER A 156 11.40 12.99 14.54
C SER A 156 11.49 12.68 13.06
N TRP A 157 10.33 12.41 12.46
CA TRP A 157 10.19 12.22 11.01
C TRP A 157 10.05 13.54 10.24
N LYS A 158 10.06 14.68 10.92
CA LYS A 158 9.98 16.02 10.30
C LYS A 158 11.36 16.45 9.82
N VAL A 159 11.94 15.69 8.90
CA VAL A 159 13.25 15.96 8.30
C VAL A 159 13.23 15.77 6.79
N SER A 160 14.13 16.44 6.07
CA SER A 160 14.20 16.41 4.61
C SER A 160 14.87 15.15 4.04
N ASP A 161 14.59 14.86 2.76
CA ASP A 161 15.24 13.79 2.01
C ASP A 161 16.69 14.15 1.66
N THR A 162 17.57 13.14 1.56
CA THR A 162 18.97 13.35 1.11
C THR A 162 19.14 13.15 -0.40
N ASP A 163 18.17 12.51 -1.06
CA ASP A 163 18.18 12.32 -2.51
C ASP A 163 18.01 13.67 -3.24
N PRO A 164 18.98 14.11 -4.07
CA PRO A 164 18.89 15.39 -4.77
C PRO A 164 17.79 15.42 -5.84
N GLY A 165 17.21 14.27 -6.21
CA GLY A 165 16.14 14.16 -7.19
C GLY A 165 16.63 14.11 -8.64
N LYS A 166 17.91 14.43 -8.90
CA LYS A 166 18.57 14.40 -10.21
C LYS A 166 20.02 13.97 -10.06
N THR A 167 20.58 13.33 -11.09
CA THR A 167 22.01 13.00 -11.17
C THR A 167 22.83 14.27 -11.43
N GLY A 168 24.14 14.21 -11.18
CA GLY A 168 25.08 15.34 -11.33
C GLY A 168 25.02 16.37 -10.20
N LEU A 169 24.15 16.16 -9.21
CA LEU A 169 24.06 16.98 -8.00
C LEU A 169 24.67 16.25 -6.81
N ARG A 170 25.20 17.01 -5.86
CA ARG A 170 25.65 16.46 -4.58
C ARG A 170 24.48 15.88 -3.80
N VAL A 171 24.74 14.84 -3.01
CA VAL A 171 23.80 14.36 -1.99
C VAL A 171 23.40 15.54 -1.11
N LYS A 172 22.10 15.71 -0.88
CA LYS A 172 21.58 16.80 -0.05
C LYS A 172 21.87 16.50 1.40
N LYS A 173 22.18 17.56 2.15
CA LYS A 173 22.17 17.51 3.60
C LYS A 173 20.73 17.34 4.07
N CYS A 174 20.50 16.38 4.97
CA CYS A 174 19.25 16.26 5.71
C CYS A 174 19.14 17.45 6.67
N GLU A 175 17.99 18.11 6.67
CA GLU A 175 17.66 19.29 7.45
C GLU A 175 16.35 19.07 8.20
N GLN A 176 16.20 19.73 9.34
CA GLN A 176 14.93 19.75 10.06
C GLN A 176 13.86 20.50 9.26
N LEU A 177 12.63 19.99 9.28
CA LEU A 177 11.46 20.64 8.65
C LEU A 177 10.58 21.38 9.65
N ASP A 178 10.88 21.24 10.95
CA ASP A 178 10.28 22.00 12.03
C ASP A 178 11.39 22.42 13.03
N PRO A 179 11.12 23.35 13.97
CA PRO A 179 12.15 23.86 14.88
C PRO A 179 12.41 22.92 16.08
N SER A 180 11.94 21.68 16.06
CA SER A 180 12.07 20.78 17.22
C SER A 180 13.51 20.27 17.40
N PRO A 181 14.01 20.15 18.65
CA PRO A 181 15.30 19.52 18.93
C PRO A 181 15.40 18.09 18.39
N GLU A 182 14.28 17.36 18.36
CA GLU A 182 14.16 15.99 17.85
C GLU A 182 14.40 15.94 16.33
N ALA A 183 13.85 16.90 15.57
CA ALA A 183 14.10 17.01 14.14
C ALA A 183 15.56 17.37 13.85
N LEU A 184 16.15 18.30 14.62
CA LEU A 184 17.58 18.63 14.49
C LEU A 184 18.46 17.41 14.74
N LYS A 185 18.21 16.70 15.85
CA LYS A 185 18.91 15.47 16.23
C LYS A 185 18.81 14.44 15.11
N THR A 186 17.60 14.19 14.61
CA THR A 186 17.37 13.19 13.56
C THR A 186 18.06 13.58 12.26
N ALA A 187 18.01 14.84 11.84
CA ALA A 187 18.70 15.31 10.64
C ALA A 187 20.21 15.10 10.73
N ASN A 188 20.82 15.40 11.88
CA ASN A 188 22.25 15.15 12.13
C ASN A 188 22.60 13.65 12.08
N LEU A 189 21.76 12.80 12.67
CA LEU A 189 21.93 11.34 12.62
C LEU A 189 21.83 10.83 11.17
N VAL A 190 20.86 11.28 10.39
CA VAL A 190 20.70 10.90 8.97
C VAL A 190 21.91 11.30 8.13
N ASN A 191 22.46 12.50 8.34
CA ASN A 191 23.68 12.93 7.65
C ASN A 191 24.86 12.01 7.98
N LYS A 192 25.03 11.65 9.26
CA LYS A 192 26.07 10.70 9.70
C LYS A 192 25.86 9.30 9.14
N ILE A 193 24.61 8.84 9.03
CA ILE A 193 24.28 7.56 8.39
C ILE A 193 24.72 7.54 6.92
N VAL A 194 24.48 8.62 6.17
CA VAL A 194 24.90 8.73 4.77
C VAL A 194 26.43 8.65 4.64
N GLU A 195 27.16 9.39 5.48
CA GLU A 195 28.63 9.37 5.52
C GLU A 195 29.18 7.99 5.86
N GLU A 196 28.67 7.35 6.92
CA GLU A 196 29.10 6.01 7.32
C GLU A 196 28.72 4.95 6.28
N SER A 197 27.56 5.08 5.63
CA SER A 197 27.16 4.17 4.55
C SER A 197 28.15 4.23 3.39
N TYR A 198 28.65 5.42 3.04
CA TYR A 198 29.66 5.56 1.99
C TYR A 198 30.95 4.86 2.39
N ARG A 199 31.41 5.10 3.62
CA ARG A 199 32.64 4.49 4.16
C ARG A 199 32.56 2.96 4.16
N VAL A 200 31.45 2.38 4.58
CA VAL A 200 31.25 0.92 4.66
C VAL A 200 31.11 0.31 3.27
N LEU A 201 30.35 0.95 2.37
CA LEU A 201 29.98 0.34 1.09
C LEU A 201 31.02 0.56 -0.02
N LYS A 202 31.76 1.68 -0.04
CA LYS A 202 32.69 2.03 -1.14
C LYS A 202 33.62 0.88 -1.52
N ASP A 203 34.19 0.23 -0.51
CA ASP A 203 35.17 -0.83 -0.66
C ASP A 203 34.61 -2.23 -0.38
N HIS A 204 33.29 -2.36 -0.22
CA HIS A 204 32.63 -3.65 -0.02
C HIS A 204 32.86 -4.56 -1.23
N TRP A 205 33.02 -5.88 -1.00
CA TRP A 205 33.38 -6.83 -2.06
C TRP A 205 32.40 -6.81 -3.24
N VAL A 206 31.10 -6.65 -2.96
CA VAL A 206 30.04 -6.50 -3.98
C VAL A 206 30.34 -5.31 -4.89
N ASN A 207 30.72 -4.16 -4.34
CA ASN A 207 31.00 -2.97 -5.12
C ASN A 207 32.33 -3.07 -5.88
N ARG A 208 33.35 -3.72 -5.30
CA ARG A 208 34.60 -4.02 -6.00
C ARG A 208 34.36 -4.92 -7.23
N ASP A 209 33.50 -5.92 -7.08
CA ASP A 209 33.14 -6.83 -8.17
C ASP A 209 32.33 -6.12 -9.26
N ARG A 210 31.33 -5.33 -8.87
CA ARG A 210 30.55 -4.50 -9.81
C ARG A 210 31.42 -3.56 -10.63
N VAL A 211 32.37 -2.87 -9.99
CA VAL A 211 33.31 -1.97 -10.69
C VAL A 211 34.18 -2.74 -11.68
N LYS A 212 34.68 -3.93 -11.32
CA LYS A 212 35.43 -4.79 -12.27
C LYS A 212 34.61 -5.19 -13.49
N GLN A 213 33.30 -5.34 -13.33
CA GLN A 213 32.37 -5.65 -14.40
C GLN A 213 31.88 -4.42 -15.18
N GLY A 214 32.37 -3.21 -14.85
CA GLY A 214 31.92 -1.96 -15.47
C GLY A 214 30.51 -1.52 -15.04
N LEU A 215 29.95 -2.12 -13.98
CA LEU A 215 28.65 -1.77 -13.43
C LEU A 215 28.78 -0.65 -12.37
N PRO A 216 27.78 0.23 -12.24
CA PRO A 216 27.79 1.28 -11.24
C PRO A 216 27.75 0.69 -9.80
N PRO A 217 28.68 1.06 -8.91
CA PRO A 217 28.68 0.55 -7.53
C PRO A 217 27.53 1.14 -6.72
N ALA A 218 26.94 0.34 -5.85
CA ALA A 218 25.97 0.74 -4.83
C ALA A 218 26.73 1.21 -3.57
N ASN A 219 27.47 2.31 -3.70
CA ASN A 219 28.44 2.75 -2.70
C ASN A 219 27.89 3.73 -1.66
N VAL A 220 26.62 4.13 -1.72
CA VAL A 220 26.00 4.98 -0.68
C VAL A 220 24.50 4.66 -0.57
N VAL A 221 23.90 4.98 0.57
CA VAL A 221 22.42 5.01 0.70
C VAL A 221 21.90 6.44 0.64
N LEU A 222 20.75 6.64 0.00
CA LEU A 222 20.03 7.91 -0.06
C LEU A 222 18.70 7.81 0.71
N PRO A 223 18.67 8.11 2.02
CA PRO A 223 17.44 8.16 2.81
C PRO A 223 16.41 9.17 2.27
N ARG A 224 15.14 8.77 2.30
CA ARG A 224 14.00 9.54 1.81
C ARG A 224 12.69 9.12 2.46
N GLY A 225 11.71 10.02 2.45
CA GLY A 225 10.35 9.76 2.90
C GLY A 225 10.29 9.32 4.35
N ALA A 226 10.88 10.12 5.23
CA ALA A 226 10.83 9.94 6.67
C ALA A 226 9.39 9.70 7.15
N SER A 227 9.21 8.76 8.05
CA SER A 227 7.94 8.43 8.69
C SER A 227 8.17 7.95 10.10
N ILE A 228 7.16 8.05 10.97
CA ILE A 228 7.27 7.60 12.37
C ILE A 228 6.16 6.63 12.70
N LEU A 229 6.48 5.56 13.44
CA LEU A 229 5.44 4.69 13.96
C LEU A 229 4.73 5.38 15.12
N THR A 230 3.47 5.73 14.92
CA THR A 230 2.57 6.20 15.99
C THR A 230 1.77 5.04 16.54
N LYS A 231 1.38 5.15 17.82
CA LYS A 231 0.42 4.21 18.41
C LYS A 231 -0.91 4.25 17.67
N VAL A 232 -1.43 3.08 17.35
CA VAL A 232 -2.72 2.89 16.70
C VAL A 232 -3.45 1.75 17.40
N GLU A 233 -4.76 1.89 17.58
CA GLU A 233 -5.62 0.82 18.07
C GLU A 233 -5.82 -0.19 16.93
N GLY A 234 -5.46 -1.46 17.14
CA GLY A 234 -5.68 -2.48 16.14
C GLY A 234 -7.16 -2.82 15.92
N PHE A 235 -7.45 -3.60 14.89
CA PHE A 235 -8.80 -4.05 14.56
C PHE A 235 -9.50 -4.76 15.73
N LYS A 236 -8.75 -5.58 16.48
CA LYS A 236 -9.29 -6.31 17.63
C LYS A 236 -9.69 -5.35 18.75
N GLU A 237 -8.87 -4.36 19.04
CA GLU A 237 -9.14 -3.40 20.11
C GLU A 237 -10.29 -2.47 19.72
N ARG A 238 -10.25 -1.96 18.48
CA ARG A 238 -11.15 -0.93 17.94
C ARG A 238 -12.54 -1.48 17.57
N TYR A 239 -12.60 -2.65 16.95
CA TYR A 239 -13.83 -3.21 16.38
C TYR A 239 -14.24 -4.54 16.99
N LYS A 240 -13.45 -5.11 17.90
CA LYS A 240 -13.64 -6.46 18.46
C LYS A 240 -13.63 -7.57 17.39
N LEU A 241 -13.04 -7.29 16.23
CA LEU A 241 -12.92 -8.22 15.11
C LEU A 241 -11.51 -8.81 15.04
N LYS A 242 -11.41 -10.13 14.93
CA LYS A 242 -10.17 -10.79 14.54
C LYS A 242 -10.00 -10.67 13.02
N ALA A 243 -9.00 -9.91 12.58
CA ALA A 243 -8.83 -9.54 11.19
C ALA A 243 -7.62 -10.22 10.51
N SER A 244 -7.76 -10.55 9.22
CA SER A 244 -6.67 -11.08 8.39
C SER A 244 -6.54 -10.34 7.06
N CYS A 245 -5.34 -10.40 6.47
CA CYS A 245 -4.99 -9.78 5.19
C CYS A 245 -4.40 -10.80 4.22
N ILE A 246 -4.91 -10.79 2.99
CA ILE A 246 -4.40 -11.54 1.84
C ILE A 246 -4.08 -10.53 0.74
N ALA A 247 -2.80 -10.19 0.62
CA ALA A 247 -2.31 -9.24 -0.36
C ALA A 247 -1.00 -9.70 -0.99
N GLY A 248 -0.69 -9.17 -2.18
CA GLY A 248 0.61 -9.41 -2.82
C GLY A 248 1.67 -8.40 -2.41
N GLY A 249 1.37 -7.11 -2.58
CA GLY A 249 2.31 -6.02 -2.37
C GLY A 249 2.68 -5.78 -0.90
N THR A 250 3.94 -5.41 -0.67
CA THR A 250 4.51 -5.11 0.67
C THR A 250 3.73 -4.02 1.40
N LEU A 251 3.34 -2.96 0.69
CA LEU A 251 2.60 -1.83 1.26
C LEU A 251 1.31 -2.28 1.98
N TYR A 252 0.50 -3.13 1.33
CA TYR A 252 -0.79 -3.58 1.86
C TYR A 252 -0.62 -4.53 3.05
N LYS A 253 0.40 -5.40 3.00
CA LYS A 253 0.79 -6.23 4.14
C LYS A 253 1.23 -5.37 5.33
N GLY A 254 1.96 -4.30 5.05
CA GLY A 254 2.39 -3.30 6.02
C GLY A 254 1.24 -2.55 6.68
N LEU A 255 0.30 -2.04 5.88
CA LEU A 255 -0.91 -1.38 6.36
C LEU A 255 -1.76 -2.31 7.22
N ALA A 256 -1.93 -3.56 6.77
CA ALA A 256 -2.65 -4.58 7.53
C ALA A 256 -1.99 -4.84 8.89
N LYS A 257 -0.67 -5.02 8.94
CA LYS A 257 0.06 -5.16 10.21
C LYS A 257 -0.04 -3.92 11.09
N PHE A 258 0.04 -2.72 10.49
CA PHE A 258 -0.06 -1.46 11.22
C PHE A 258 -1.38 -1.39 12.00
N VAL A 259 -2.50 -1.81 11.38
CA VAL A 259 -3.82 -1.85 12.05
C VAL A 259 -4.11 -3.20 12.75
N GLY A 260 -3.09 -4.03 13.00
CA GLY A 260 -3.22 -5.24 13.80
C GLY A 260 -3.89 -6.45 13.12
N MET A 261 -3.93 -6.50 11.78
CA MET A 261 -4.38 -7.68 11.05
C MET A 261 -3.28 -8.74 10.91
N GLU A 262 -3.68 -10.00 10.89
CA GLU A 262 -2.78 -11.12 10.58
C GLU A 262 -2.57 -11.24 9.06
N VAL A 263 -1.33 -11.10 8.60
CA VAL A 263 -1.00 -11.24 7.17
C VAL A 263 -0.80 -12.71 6.83
N LEU A 264 -1.67 -13.25 5.98
CA LEU A 264 -1.60 -14.63 5.54
C LEU A 264 -0.67 -14.76 4.32
N ASN A 265 0.30 -15.66 4.41
CA ASN A 265 1.17 -15.97 3.29
C ASN A 265 0.46 -16.89 2.30
N VAL A 266 0.22 -16.40 1.09
CA VAL A 266 -0.43 -17.16 0.02
C VAL A 266 0.55 -17.39 -1.12
N PRO A 267 0.94 -18.64 -1.40
CA PRO A 267 1.82 -18.96 -2.52
C PRO A 267 1.29 -18.39 -3.85
N GLY A 268 2.16 -17.71 -4.59
CA GLY A 268 1.79 -17.05 -5.85
C GLY A 268 1.07 -15.69 -5.70
N ALA A 269 0.84 -15.19 -4.48
CA ALA A 269 0.35 -13.82 -4.29
C ALA A 269 1.51 -12.81 -4.43
N THR A 270 1.88 -12.47 -5.66
CA THR A 270 3.05 -11.62 -5.97
C THR A 270 2.73 -10.13 -5.99
N GLY A 271 1.47 -9.76 -6.27
CA GLY A 271 1.10 -8.37 -6.55
C GLY A 271 1.54 -7.88 -7.94
N THR A 272 2.08 -8.77 -8.78
CA THR A 272 2.44 -8.53 -10.19
C THR A 272 1.37 -9.12 -11.11
N TYR A 273 1.51 -8.99 -12.43
CA TYR A 273 0.56 -9.59 -13.39
C TYR A 273 0.51 -11.12 -13.30
N GLU A 274 1.57 -11.76 -12.80
CA GLU A 274 1.69 -13.21 -12.62
C GLU A 274 1.04 -13.71 -11.31
N THR A 275 0.32 -12.85 -10.58
CA THR A 275 -0.31 -13.25 -9.32
C THR A 275 -1.29 -14.41 -9.52
N ASN A 276 -1.35 -15.31 -8.54
CA ASN A 276 -2.35 -16.36 -8.51
C ASN A 276 -3.65 -15.85 -7.86
N TYR A 277 -4.61 -15.43 -8.68
CA TYR A 277 -5.92 -14.95 -8.21
C TYR A 277 -6.69 -16.03 -7.45
N LYS A 278 -6.72 -17.25 -7.99
CA LYS A 278 -7.45 -18.39 -7.43
C LYS A 278 -6.92 -18.77 -6.04
N ALA A 279 -5.60 -18.83 -5.86
CA ALA A 279 -4.99 -19.15 -4.57
C ALA A 279 -5.39 -18.14 -3.48
N LYS A 280 -5.53 -16.85 -3.84
CA LYS A 280 -5.95 -15.81 -2.89
C LYS A 280 -7.42 -15.93 -2.49
N VAL A 281 -8.30 -16.28 -3.44
CA VAL A 281 -9.71 -16.56 -3.16
C VAL A 281 -9.89 -17.83 -2.32
N GLU A 282 -9.12 -18.89 -2.62
CA GLU A 282 -9.12 -20.10 -1.80
C GLU A 282 -8.62 -19.84 -0.38
N ALA A 283 -7.59 -18.98 -0.24
CA ALA A 283 -7.11 -18.54 1.06
C ALA A 283 -8.15 -17.71 1.82
N SER A 284 -8.93 -16.85 1.15
CA SER A 284 -9.96 -16.04 1.81
C SER A 284 -11.11 -16.91 2.34
N LEU A 285 -11.53 -17.93 1.58
CA LEU A 285 -12.50 -18.93 2.04
C LEU A 285 -12.04 -19.67 3.29
N LYS A 286 -10.75 -20.04 3.36
CA LYS A 286 -10.17 -20.67 4.55
C LYS A 286 -10.09 -19.69 5.72
N ALA A 287 -9.67 -18.45 5.46
CA ALA A 287 -9.55 -17.40 6.46
C ALA A 287 -10.90 -17.06 7.12
N LEU A 288 -12.00 -17.03 6.35
CA LEU A 288 -13.35 -16.80 6.89
C LEU A 288 -13.79 -17.84 7.92
N ARG A 289 -13.09 -18.97 8.10
CA ARG A 289 -13.38 -19.92 9.19
C ARG A 289 -12.75 -19.54 10.52
N CYS A 290 -11.76 -18.65 10.51
CA CYS A 290 -10.90 -18.35 11.65
C CYS A 290 -10.84 -16.86 12.01
N PHE A 291 -11.42 -16.01 11.17
CA PHE A 291 -11.36 -14.54 11.26
C PHE A 291 -12.75 -13.94 10.99
N ASP A 292 -13.05 -12.86 11.69
CA ASP A 292 -14.31 -12.11 11.57
C ASP A 292 -14.26 -11.09 10.43
N PHE A 293 -13.05 -10.63 10.09
CA PHE A 293 -12.78 -9.72 8.98
C PHE A 293 -11.65 -10.25 8.10
N VAL A 294 -11.87 -10.34 6.80
CA VAL A 294 -10.87 -10.77 5.81
C VAL A 294 -10.72 -9.70 4.75
N PHE A 295 -9.52 -9.14 4.64
CA PHE A 295 -9.14 -8.21 3.59
C PHE A 295 -8.45 -8.95 2.45
N LEU A 296 -9.08 -8.97 1.28
CA LEU A 296 -8.56 -9.57 0.04
C LEU A 296 -8.24 -8.46 -0.96
N HIS A 297 -6.96 -8.30 -1.30
CA HIS A 297 -6.50 -7.19 -2.16
C HIS A 297 -5.96 -7.69 -3.48
N PHE A 298 -6.38 -7.12 -4.62
CA PHE A 298 -5.82 -7.39 -5.96
C PHE A 298 -5.17 -6.12 -6.53
N LYS A 299 -3.90 -6.18 -6.95
CA LYS A 299 -3.11 -5.01 -7.39
C LYS A 299 -3.20 -4.72 -8.90
N GLN A 300 -3.59 -5.71 -9.70
CA GLN A 300 -3.24 -5.76 -11.12
C GLN A 300 -4.02 -4.76 -11.98
N ALA A 301 -5.21 -4.33 -11.54
CA ALA A 301 -6.00 -3.35 -12.29
C ALA A 301 -5.33 -1.97 -12.26
N ASP A 302 -4.75 -1.60 -11.13
CA ASP A 302 -3.93 -0.39 -11.00
C ASP A 302 -2.69 -0.43 -11.90
N LEU A 303 -1.96 -1.55 -11.95
CA LEU A 303 -0.80 -1.70 -12.84
C LEU A 303 -1.17 -1.42 -14.30
N ALA A 304 -2.31 -1.96 -14.77
CA ALA A 304 -2.77 -1.73 -16.13
C ALA A 304 -3.22 -0.27 -16.35
N GLY A 305 -3.78 0.36 -15.32
CA GLY A 305 -4.09 1.79 -15.29
C GLY A 305 -2.84 2.65 -15.45
N GLU A 306 -1.80 2.41 -14.65
CA GLU A 306 -0.49 3.09 -14.69
C GLU A 306 0.22 2.88 -16.04
N ASP A 307 0.10 1.70 -16.65
CA ASP A 307 0.61 1.42 -18.00
C ASP A 307 -0.18 2.16 -19.10
N GLY A 308 -1.42 2.59 -18.79
CA GLY A 308 -2.38 3.13 -19.76
C GLY A 308 -2.93 2.08 -20.72
N ASP A 309 -2.85 0.80 -20.36
CA ASP A 309 -3.28 -0.33 -21.18
C ASP A 309 -4.70 -0.76 -20.77
N TYR A 310 -5.71 -0.14 -21.40
CA TYR A 310 -7.11 -0.44 -21.12
C TYR A 310 -7.51 -1.88 -21.49
N ARG A 311 -6.88 -2.47 -22.51
CA ARG A 311 -7.12 -3.88 -22.89
C ARG A 311 -6.57 -4.81 -21.80
N ARG A 312 -5.35 -4.48 -21.35
CA ARG A 312 -4.74 -4.83 -20.06
C ARG A 312 -5.77 -4.93 -18.94
N LYS A 313 -6.33 -3.78 -18.61
CA LYS A 313 -7.21 -3.58 -17.46
C LYS A 313 -8.51 -4.39 -17.58
N ILE A 314 -9.13 -4.43 -18.77
CA ILE A 314 -10.30 -5.30 -19.04
C ILE A 314 -9.98 -6.77 -18.75
N LYS A 315 -8.87 -7.29 -19.29
CA LYS A 315 -8.48 -8.69 -19.10
C LYS A 315 -8.24 -9.01 -17.62
N VAL A 316 -7.58 -8.11 -16.89
CA VAL A 316 -7.37 -8.26 -15.45
C VAL A 316 -8.70 -8.31 -14.69
N ILE A 317 -9.65 -7.44 -15.03
CA ILE A 317 -10.98 -7.42 -14.41
C ILE A 317 -11.70 -8.75 -14.64
N GLN A 318 -11.66 -9.29 -15.87
CA GLN A 318 -12.21 -10.61 -16.21
C GLN A 318 -11.54 -11.75 -15.41
N GLN A 319 -10.21 -11.70 -15.23
CA GLN A 319 -9.48 -12.70 -14.44
C GLN A 319 -9.82 -12.64 -12.94
N ILE A 320 -10.00 -11.43 -12.40
CA ILE A 320 -10.48 -11.25 -11.02
C ILE A 320 -11.89 -11.80 -10.93
N ASP A 321 -12.80 -11.40 -11.82
CA ASP A 321 -14.19 -11.87 -11.83
C ASP A 321 -14.30 -13.40 -11.82
N GLU A 322 -13.60 -14.08 -12.74
CA GLU A 322 -13.60 -15.55 -12.81
C GLU A 322 -13.10 -16.17 -11.49
N ALA A 323 -12.05 -15.59 -10.89
CA ALA A 323 -11.54 -16.07 -9.61
C ALA A 323 -12.54 -15.87 -8.46
N LEU A 324 -13.42 -14.86 -8.52
CA LEU A 324 -14.44 -14.58 -7.50
C LEU A 324 -15.63 -15.55 -7.53
N LYS A 325 -15.75 -16.41 -8.54
CA LYS A 325 -16.85 -17.40 -8.66
C LYS A 325 -17.18 -18.14 -7.35
N PRO A 326 -16.20 -18.66 -6.58
CA PRO A 326 -16.45 -19.34 -5.30
C PRO A 326 -17.01 -18.44 -4.18
N LEU A 327 -16.94 -17.12 -4.34
CA LEU A 327 -17.39 -16.11 -3.38
C LEU A 327 -18.77 -15.54 -3.74
N THR A 328 -19.37 -15.93 -4.87
CA THR A 328 -20.65 -15.35 -5.33
C THR A 328 -21.86 -15.66 -4.44
N PHE A 329 -21.71 -16.61 -3.51
CA PHE A 329 -22.69 -16.93 -2.49
C PHE A 329 -21.95 -17.51 -1.29
N LEU A 330 -22.04 -16.85 -0.13
CA LEU A 330 -21.46 -17.31 1.12
C LEU A 330 -22.44 -17.05 2.25
N ASP A 331 -22.79 -18.11 2.98
CA ASP A 331 -23.64 -17.99 4.16
C ASP A 331 -22.91 -17.22 5.28
N ASP A 332 -23.66 -16.45 6.06
CA ASP A 332 -23.15 -15.70 7.22
C ASP A 332 -21.91 -14.82 6.89
N THR A 333 -21.88 -14.24 5.69
CA THR A 333 -20.76 -13.41 5.21
C THR A 333 -21.27 -12.19 4.44
N LEU A 334 -20.89 -11.01 4.92
CA LEU A 334 -21.03 -9.74 4.21
C LEU A 334 -19.85 -9.57 3.25
N ILE A 335 -20.12 -9.48 1.96
CA ILE A 335 -19.11 -9.31 0.91
C ILE A 335 -19.12 -7.87 0.43
N VAL A 336 -17.96 -7.22 0.48
CA VAL A 336 -17.78 -5.85 0.00
C VAL A 336 -16.82 -5.89 -1.17
N VAL A 337 -17.18 -5.29 -2.31
CA VAL A 337 -16.28 -5.14 -3.45
C VAL A 337 -16.12 -3.68 -3.79
N THR A 338 -14.89 -3.19 -3.82
CA THR A 338 -14.57 -1.81 -4.16
C THR A 338 -13.13 -1.66 -4.65
N ALA A 339 -12.63 -0.43 -4.72
CA ALA A 339 -11.24 -0.08 -4.94
C ALA A 339 -10.77 0.90 -3.86
N ASP A 340 -9.46 1.08 -3.75
CA ASP A 340 -8.86 2.10 -2.88
C ASP A 340 -8.75 3.46 -3.58
N HIS A 341 -8.62 3.47 -4.90
CA HIS A 341 -8.68 4.67 -5.72
C HIS A 341 -9.01 4.33 -7.18
N SER A 342 -9.18 5.36 -7.99
CA SER A 342 -9.31 5.25 -9.42
C SER A 342 -7.95 5.50 -10.07
N THR A 343 -7.56 4.66 -11.03
CA THR A 343 -6.36 4.86 -11.87
C THR A 343 -6.75 4.84 -13.34
N PRO A 344 -7.25 5.97 -13.87
CA PRO A 344 -7.68 6.02 -15.25
C PRO A 344 -6.53 5.79 -16.23
N CYS A 345 -6.71 4.90 -17.20
CA CYS A 345 -5.69 4.62 -18.23
C CYS A 345 -5.26 5.88 -19.01
N SER A 346 -6.16 6.86 -19.13
CA SER A 346 -5.89 8.14 -19.79
C SER A 346 -4.91 9.04 -19.04
N ILE A 347 -4.81 8.91 -17.71
CA ILE A 347 -3.93 9.75 -16.88
C ILE A 347 -2.70 8.99 -16.34
N LYS A 348 -2.72 7.65 -16.36
CA LYS A 348 -1.59 6.78 -15.98
C LYS A 348 -1.10 6.98 -14.55
N THR A 349 -2.00 7.42 -13.68
CA THR A 349 -1.76 7.66 -12.25
C THR A 349 -3.10 7.75 -11.53
N HIS A 350 -3.09 7.94 -10.22
CA HIS A 350 -4.30 8.01 -9.43
C HIS A 350 -5.09 9.28 -9.77
N SER A 351 -6.41 9.18 -9.80
CA SER A 351 -7.34 10.30 -9.92
C SER A 351 -8.14 10.51 -8.64
N ALA A 352 -8.96 11.57 -8.63
CA ALA A 352 -9.91 11.85 -7.56
C ALA A 352 -11.34 11.43 -7.95
N ASP A 353 -11.46 10.64 -9.02
CA ASP A 353 -12.77 10.11 -9.43
C ASP A 353 -13.18 9.08 -8.36
N PRO A 354 -14.43 9.14 -7.85
CA PRO A 354 -14.88 8.23 -6.80
C PRO A 354 -14.90 6.79 -7.33
N VAL A 355 -14.66 5.83 -6.45
CA VAL A 355 -14.62 4.42 -6.82
C VAL A 355 -16.00 3.77 -6.68
N PRO A 356 -16.35 2.79 -7.54
CA PRO A 356 -17.57 2.01 -7.34
C PRO A 356 -17.43 1.12 -6.10
N ILE A 357 -18.51 0.96 -5.35
CA ILE A 357 -18.60 0.05 -4.21
C ILE A 357 -19.92 -0.73 -4.26
N MET A 358 -19.88 -1.99 -3.86
CA MET A 358 -21.07 -2.77 -3.53
C MET A 358 -20.89 -3.52 -2.22
N ILE A 359 -21.98 -3.64 -1.46
CA ILE A 359 -22.08 -4.40 -0.22
C ILE A 359 -23.18 -5.44 -0.42
N CYS A 360 -22.85 -6.71 -0.26
CA CYS A 360 -23.71 -7.86 -0.59
C CYS A 360 -23.82 -8.77 0.64
N GLY A 361 -25.04 -9.16 1.01
CA GLY A 361 -25.29 -10.01 2.17
C GLY A 361 -26.79 -10.16 2.44
N GLU A 362 -27.16 -11.13 3.27
CA GLU A 362 -28.56 -11.50 3.53
C GLU A 362 -29.37 -10.36 4.16
N GLU A 363 -28.79 -9.62 5.11
CA GLU A 363 -29.44 -8.50 5.80
C GLU A 363 -29.31 -7.15 5.08
N VAL A 364 -28.70 -7.13 3.88
CA VAL A 364 -28.51 -5.90 3.11
C VAL A 364 -29.82 -5.50 2.44
N ARG A 365 -30.20 -4.22 2.59
CA ARG A 365 -31.27 -3.60 1.79
C ARG A 365 -30.84 -3.47 0.33
N ARG A 366 -31.11 -4.52 -0.46
CA ARG A 366 -30.84 -4.58 -1.89
C ARG A 366 -31.52 -3.41 -2.63
N ASP A 367 -30.79 -2.80 -3.56
CA ASP A 367 -31.33 -1.81 -4.50
C ASP A 367 -31.77 -2.45 -5.84
N ASP A 368 -32.39 -1.66 -6.71
CA ASP A 368 -32.90 -2.08 -8.02
C ASP A 368 -31.88 -1.92 -9.16
N VAL A 369 -30.61 -1.61 -8.85
CA VAL A 369 -29.59 -1.37 -9.86
C VAL A 369 -28.93 -2.68 -10.29
N GLU A 370 -28.94 -2.96 -11.60
CA GLU A 370 -28.37 -4.19 -12.15
C GLU A 370 -26.93 -4.02 -12.67
N GLY A 371 -26.05 -4.96 -12.34
CA GLY A 371 -24.64 -4.98 -12.73
C GLY A 371 -23.74 -4.06 -11.89
N PHE A 372 -22.46 -3.98 -12.25
CA PHE A 372 -21.45 -3.27 -11.45
C PHE A 372 -20.42 -2.55 -12.34
N ASP A 373 -20.51 -1.23 -12.39
CA ASP A 373 -19.52 -0.32 -12.97
C ASP A 373 -19.63 1.06 -12.32
N GLU A 374 -18.76 2.00 -12.69
CA GLU A 374 -18.73 3.35 -12.11
C GLU A 374 -20.07 4.09 -12.23
N PHE A 375 -20.77 3.93 -13.37
CA PHE A 375 -22.01 4.67 -13.66
C PHE A 375 -23.22 4.03 -12.99
N LYS A 376 -23.28 2.70 -12.98
CA LYS A 376 -24.32 1.95 -12.30
C LYS A 376 -24.20 2.15 -10.79
N ALA A 377 -23.00 2.04 -10.24
CA ALA A 377 -22.78 2.18 -8.81
C ALA A 377 -23.18 3.58 -8.30
N ALA A 378 -22.99 4.63 -9.11
CA ALA A 378 -23.44 5.99 -8.80
C ALA A 378 -24.97 6.15 -8.66
N ARG A 379 -25.77 5.17 -9.13
CA ARG A 379 -27.23 5.14 -8.99
C ARG A 379 -27.71 4.28 -7.83
N GLY A 380 -26.80 3.60 -7.12
CA GLY A 380 -27.14 2.65 -6.08
C GLY A 380 -27.56 3.32 -4.75
N GLY A 381 -28.26 2.55 -3.92
CA GLY A 381 -28.89 3.04 -2.68
C GLY A 381 -27.92 3.45 -1.56
N LEU A 382 -26.63 3.10 -1.67
CA LEU A 382 -25.57 3.56 -0.75
C LEU A 382 -25.17 5.02 -1.03
N ASN A 383 -25.59 5.57 -2.18
CA ASN A 383 -25.28 6.93 -2.63
C ASN A 383 -23.76 7.17 -2.73
N ARG A 384 -23.29 8.34 -2.26
CA ARG A 384 -21.89 8.74 -2.24
C ARG A 384 -21.40 8.85 -0.81
N ILE A 385 -20.46 7.99 -0.43
CA ILE A 385 -19.88 7.93 0.93
C ILE A 385 -18.38 8.26 0.89
N ARG A 386 -17.76 8.41 2.07
CA ARG A 386 -16.30 8.47 2.22
C ARG A 386 -15.74 7.13 2.69
N GLY A 387 -14.44 6.93 2.48
CA GLY A 387 -13.74 5.74 3.00
C GLY A 387 -13.98 5.50 4.49
N LEU A 388 -13.95 6.58 5.29
CA LEU A 388 -14.17 6.52 6.74
C LEU A 388 -15.59 6.08 7.14
N ASP A 389 -16.56 6.21 6.24
CA ASP A 389 -17.95 5.82 6.51
C ASP A 389 -18.14 4.29 6.32
N LEU A 390 -17.22 3.61 5.61
CA LEU A 390 -17.37 2.21 5.25
C LEU A 390 -17.43 1.30 6.47
N MET A 391 -16.40 1.30 7.33
CA MET A 391 -16.39 0.41 8.51
C MET A 391 -17.61 0.62 9.43
N PRO A 392 -18.02 1.86 9.79
CA PRO A 392 -19.27 2.09 10.51
C PRO A 392 -20.49 1.43 9.85
N ILE A 393 -20.65 1.55 8.53
CA ILE A 393 -21.76 0.92 7.79
C ILE A 393 -21.67 -0.60 7.88
N LEU A 394 -20.47 -1.18 7.72
CA LEU A 394 -20.30 -2.64 7.79
C LEU A 394 -20.60 -3.18 9.19
N LEU A 395 -20.16 -2.48 10.24
CA LEU A 395 -20.39 -2.86 11.64
C LEU A 395 -21.87 -2.82 11.99
N ASP A 396 -22.62 -1.85 11.49
CA ASP A 396 -24.08 -1.78 11.66
C ASP A 396 -24.76 -2.99 11.01
N ILE A 397 -24.41 -3.31 9.75
CA ILE A 397 -24.99 -4.46 9.03
C ILE A 397 -24.69 -5.78 9.73
N VAL A 398 -23.52 -5.93 10.38
CA VAL A 398 -23.20 -7.14 11.14
C VAL A 398 -23.61 -7.09 12.61
N ASN A 399 -24.42 -6.10 13.01
CA ASN A 399 -24.96 -5.92 14.36
C ASN A 399 -23.89 -5.73 15.45
N LEU A 400 -22.79 -5.06 15.11
CA LEU A 400 -21.70 -4.67 16.02
C LEU A 400 -21.60 -3.17 16.28
N ALA A 401 -22.42 -2.35 15.61
CA ALA A 401 -22.49 -0.92 15.91
C ALA A 401 -23.18 -0.68 17.27
N GLU A 402 -22.62 0.24 18.06
CA GLU A 402 -23.24 0.68 19.31
C GLU A 402 -24.19 1.86 19.05
N LYS A 403 -25.30 1.88 19.79
CA LYS A 403 -26.27 2.98 19.72
C LYS A 403 -25.63 4.28 20.25
N TYR A 404 -25.77 5.36 19.50
CA TYR A 404 -25.33 6.68 19.96
C TYR A 404 -26.37 7.34 20.87
N GLY A 405 -25.99 7.63 22.12
CA GLY A 405 -26.75 8.50 23.03
C GLY A 405 -27.77 7.83 23.95
N ALA A 406 -27.79 6.49 24.08
CA ALA A 406 -28.59 5.78 25.09
C ALA A 406 -28.07 4.36 25.35
#